data_AF-A0A7S4MPG0-F1
#
_entry.id   AF-A0A7S4MPG0-F1
#
_cell.length_a   1.000
_cell.length_b   1.000
_cell.length_c   1.000
_cell.angle_alpha   90.00
_cell.angle_beta   90.00
_cell.angle_gamma   90.00
#
_symmetry.space_group_name_H-M   'P 1'
#
loop_
_entity.id
_entity.type
_entity.pdbx_description
1 polymer ?
#
loop_
_entity_poly.entity_id
_entity_poly.type
_entity_poly.pdbx_seq_one_letter_code
_entity_poly.pdbx_strand_id
1 'polypeptide(L)'
;TKVKRNYWRNISNQRRFFDEISLKYNIRVFSDWSQVTYSTIVKEGGTSILKQYPSLLSALETVYPDSKWDITATRQVPRNYWKNSQNQRQFFDDFASKYNITTTSDWETVTYRKIVEEGGRSILKNYSSVRSALQALYPELNWDNDTVTTKVKRNYWRNISNQRRFFDEISLKYNIRVFSDWSQVTYSTIVKEGGTSILKQYPSLLSALETVYPDSKWDITATRQVPRNYWKNSQNQRQFFDDFASKYNITTTSDWETVTYRKIVEEGGRSILKNYSSVRSALQALYPELNWDNDTV
;
A
#
# COMPACT_ATOMS: atom_id res chain seq x y z
N THR A 1 20.90 19.66 38.25
CA THR A 1 22.31 19.73 38.68
C THR A 1 23.06 20.69 37.77
N LYS A 2 23.72 21.72 38.31
CA LYS A 2 24.42 22.73 37.48
C LYS A 2 25.71 22.11 36.94
N VAL A 3 25.74 21.82 35.64
CA VAL A 3 26.88 21.18 34.98
C VAL A 3 28.06 22.16 34.93
N LYS A 4 29.30 21.68 35.11
CA LYS A 4 30.52 22.52 35.09
C LYS A 4 30.60 23.35 33.80
N ARG A 5 31.15 24.57 33.91
CA ARG A 5 31.40 25.46 32.75
C ARG A 5 32.23 24.70 31.70
N ASN A 6 31.81 24.76 30.43
CA ASN A 6 32.38 24.05 29.27
C ASN A 6 32.20 22.53 29.20
N TYR A 7 31.45 21.89 30.12
CA TYR A 7 31.24 20.44 30.08
C TYR A 7 30.72 19.94 28.72
N TRP A 8 29.74 20.65 28.15
CA TRP A 8 29.15 20.29 26.86
C TRP A 8 29.99 20.69 25.64
N ARG A 9 31.09 21.43 25.80
CA ARG A 9 32.04 21.69 24.70
C ARG A 9 32.99 20.51 24.47
N ASN A 10 33.10 19.59 25.42
CA ASN A 10 33.93 18.40 25.29
C ASN A 10 33.15 17.31 24.54
N ILE A 11 33.69 16.89 23.39
CA ILE A 11 33.05 15.90 22.50
C ILE A 11 32.84 14.55 23.20
N SER A 12 33.73 14.12 24.08
CA SER A 12 33.60 12.87 24.83
C SER A 12 32.41 12.89 25.79
N ASN A 13 32.08 14.05 26.36
CA ASN A 13 30.89 14.20 27.20
C ASN A 13 29.60 14.17 26.36
N GLN A 14 29.63 14.74 25.16
CA GLN A 14 28.51 14.65 24.22
C GLN A 14 28.30 13.22 23.74
N ARG A 15 29.39 12.49 23.44
CA ARG A 15 29.35 11.08 23.08
C ARG A 15 28.73 10.25 24.18
N ARG A 16 29.22 10.38 25.41
CA ARG A 16 28.65 9.67 26.56
C ARG A 16 27.15 9.96 26.72
N PHE A 17 26.72 11.21 26.54
CA PHE A 17 25.30 11.55 26.58
C PHE A 17 24.50 10.80 25.50
N PHE A 18 24.96 10.78 24.25
CA PHE A 18 24.27 10.04 23.19
C PHE A 18 24.35 8.52 23.36
N ASP A 19 25.40 7.98 23.98
CA ASP A 19 25.48 6.58 24.37
C ASP A 19 24.47 6.22 25.48
N GLU A 20 24.23 7.12 26.43
CA GLU A 20 23.19 6.94 27.45
C GLU A 20 21.79 6.99 26.82
N ILE A 21 21.57 7.87 25.84
CA ILE A 21 20.33 7.91 25.05
C ILE A 21 20.13 6.62 24.25
N SER A 22 21.19 6.11 23.60
CA SER A 22 21.08 4.91 22.77
C SER A 22 20.67 3.70 23.59
N LEU A 23 21.25 3.53 24.78
CA LEU A 23 20.84 2.50 25.73
C LEU A 23 19.40 2.70 26.21
N LYS A 24 19.04 3.93 26.63
CA LYS A 24 17.71 4.23 27.19
C LYS A 24 16.57 4.02 26.20
N TYR A 25 16.78 4.35 24.93
CA TYR A 25 15.78 4.24 23.87
C TYR A 25 15.96 2.99 23.01
N ASN A 26 16.79 2.04 23.45
CA ASN A 26 17.06 0.78 22.76
C ASN A 26 17.41 0.99 21.26
N ILE A 27 18.28 1.97 21.02
CA ILE A 27 18.84 2.26 19.70
C ILE A 27 19.96 1.26 19.47
N ARG A 28 19.73 0.28 18.60
CA ARG A 28 20.69 -0.81 18.32
C ARG A 28 21.44 -0.59 17.03
N VAL A 29 20.79 0.07 16.07
CA VAL A 29 21.36 0.42 14.77
C VAL A 29 21.17 1.92 14.49
N PHE A 30 21.99 2.48 13.62
CA PHE A 30 21.96 3.93 13.37
C PHE A 30 20.61 4.44 12.83
N SER A 31 19.88 3.63 12.08
CA SER A 31 18.53 3.95 11.61
C SER A 31 17.52 4.14 12.74
N ASP A 32 17.76 3.52 13.91
CA ASP A 32 16.88 3.64 15.08
C ASP A 32 16.91 5.07 15.66
N TRP A 33 17.93 5.87 15.38
CA TRP A 33 17.96 7.29 15.76
C TRP A 33 16.82 8.09 15.14
N SER A 34 16.19 7.60 14.07
CA SER A 34 14.98 8.20 13.48
C SER A 34 13.80 8.28 14.47
N GLN A 35 13.78 7.45 15.51
CA GLN A 35 12.75 7.49 16.57
C GLN A 35 13.03 8.54 17.65
N VAL A 36 14.27 9.04 17.73
CA VAL A 36 14.67 10.06 18.70
C VAL A 36 14.45 11.44 18.09
N THR A 37 13.70 12.27 18.80
CA THR A 37 13.33 13.60 18.33
C THR A 37 14.12 14.69 19.06
N TYR A 38 14.15 15.89 18.50
CA TYR A 38 14.65 17.08 19.19
C TYR A 38 14.06 17.24 20.61
N SER A 39 12.75 17.02 20.78
CA SER A 39 12.10 17.11 22.10
C SER A 39 12.54 16.00 23.05
N THR A 40 12.83 14.80 22.55
CA THR A 40 13.44 13.71 23.32
C THR A 40 14.77 14.17 23.92
N ILE A 41 15.66 14.73 23.11
CA ILE A 41 16.98 15.18 23.58
C ILE A 41 16.87 16.36 24.57
N VAL A 42 15.94 17.28 24.35
CA VAL A 42 15.66 18.38 25.30
C VAL A 42 15.17 17.83 26.65
N LYS A 43 14.25 16.86 26.64
CA LYS A 43 13.71 16.22 27.84
C LYS A 43 14.80 15.53 28.66
N GLU A 44 15.79 14.96 27.99
CA GLU A 44 16.93 14.27 28.62
C GLU A 44 18.06 15.23 29.02
N GLY A 45 17.88 16.55 28.87
CA GLY A 45 18.85 17.56 29.31
C GLY A 45 19.92 17.94 28.28
N GLY A 46 19.80 17.45 27.04
CA GLY A 46 20.73 17.71 25.93
C GLY A 46 20.60 19.09 25.29
N THR A 47 19.79 20.00 25.84
CA THR A 47 19.54 21.35 25.29
C THR A 47 20.84 22.13 25.03
N SER A 48 21.85 22.00 25.90
CA SER A 48 23.14 22.65 25.72
C SER A 48 23.99 22.05 24.60
N ILE A 49 23.81 20.77 24.28
CA ILE A 49 24.44 20.13 23.12
C ILE A 49 23.77 20.65 21.86
N LEU A 50 22.43 20.62 21.81
CA LEU A 50 21.66 21.05 20.62
C LEU A 50 21.90 22.52 20.24
N LYS A 51 22.23 23.40 21.19
CA LYS A 51 22.60 24.79 20.89
C LYS A 51 23.93 24.94 20.16
N GLN A 52 24.80 23.93 20.20
CA GLN A 52 26.12 23.96 19.56
C GLN A 52 26.07 23.48 18.11
N TYR A 53 24.99 22.81 17.70
CA TYR A 53 24.86 22.21 16.39
C TYR A 53 23.63 22.75 15.65
N PRO A 54 23.69 22.89 14.32
CA PRO A 54 22.53 23.28 13.52
C PRO A 54 21.35 22.28 13.59
N SER A 55 21.61 21.03 14.01
CA SER A 55 20.61 19.98 14.13
C SER A 55 21.08 18.81 15.00
N LEU A 56 20.14 17.92 15.34
CA LEU A 56 20.45 16.64 16.01
C LEU A 56 21.37 15.77 15.15
N LEU A 57 21.09 15.66 13.84
CA LEU A 57 21.94 14.90 12.93
C LEU A 57 23.39 15.41 12.93
N SER A 58 23.58 16.73 12.83
CA SER A 58 24.93 17.32 12.87
C SER A 58 25.66 17.06 14.20
N ALA A 59 24.94 17.05 15.32
CA ALA A 59 25.51 16.66 16.60
C ALA A 59 25.96 15.19 16.58
N LEU A 60 25.12 14.31 16.03
CA LEU A 60 25.41 12.87 15.94
C LEU A 60 26.55 12.55 14.96
N GLU A 61 26.62 13.22 13.80
CA GLU A 61 27.74 13.12 12.83
C GLU A 61 29.05 13.53 13.47
N THR A 62 29.04 14.61 14.26
CA THR A 62 30.24 15.09 14.95
C THR A 62 30.68 14.12 16.05
N VAL A 63 29.70 13.55 16.77
CA VAL A 63 29.95 12.64 17.89
C VAL A 63 30.38 11.25 17.40
N TYR A 64 29.82 10.77 16.29
CA TYR A 64 30.09 9.48 15.66
C TYR A 64 30.57 9.67 14.21
N PRO A 65 31.82 10.16 14.00
CA PRO A 65 32.33 10.48 12.67
C PRO A 65 32.58 9.25 11.80
N ASP A 66 32.83 8.09 12.41
CA ASP A 66 33.06 6.83 11.69
C ASP A 66 31.76 6.12 11.25
N SER A 67 30.61 6.68 11.62
CA SER A 67 29.31 6.11 11.30
C SER A 67 28.82 6.56 9.92
N LYS A 68 28.30 5.61 9.12
CA LYS A 68 27.61 5.91 7.87
C LYS A 68 26.18 6.37 8.16
N TRP A 69 25.94 7.67 8.13
CA TRP A 69 24.63 8.27 8.33
C TRP A 69 23.79 8.14 7.06
N ASP A 70 22.80 7.25 7.06
CA ASP A 70 21.74 7.28 6.05
C ASP A 70 20.72 8.37 6.41
N ILE A 71 20.97 9.56 5.87
CA ILE A 71 20.20 10.77 6.13
C ILE A 71 18.75 10.60 5.68
N THR A 72 18.48 9.76 4.68
CA THR A 72 17.14 9.50 4.14
C THR A 72 16.28 8.67 5.10
N ALA A 73 16.90 7.78 5.89
CA ALA A 73 16.22 7.01 6.94
C ALA A 73 15.86 7.87 8.17
N THR A 74 16.61 8.95 8.42
CA THR A 74 16.33 9.85 9.55
C THR A 74 15.29 10.91 9.15
N ARG A 75 14.07 10.82 9.71
CA ARG A 75 12.99 11.81 9.52
C ARG A 75 13.36 13.26 9.93
N GLN A 76 14.58 13.51 10.43
CA GLN A 76 15.02 14.78 10.99
C GLN A 76 16.29 15.28 10.30
N VAL A 77 16.13 15.84 9.10
CA VAL A 77 17.23 16.54 8.44
C VAL A 77 17.48 17.93 9.07
N PRO A 78 18.71 18.48 8.99
CA PRO A 78 19.02 19.80 9.50
C PRO A 78 18.14 20.92 8.96
N ARG A 79 18.00 22.02 9.72
CA ARG A 79 17.33 23.23 9.24
C ARG A 79 18.05 23.72 7.97
N ASN A 80 17.29 23.99 6.91
CA ASN A 80 17.78 24.35 5.57
C ASN A 80 18.45 23.21 4.77
N TYR A 81 18.48 21.96 5.25
CA TYR A 81 19.07 20.84 4.49
C TYR A 81 18.47 20.70 3.08
N TRP A 82 17.13 20.80 2.99
CA TRP A 82 16.39 20.77 1.72
C TRP A 82 16.39 22.11 0.95
N LYS A 83 17.14 23.13 1.40
CA LYS A 83 17.40 24.31 0.55
C LYS A 83 18.55 24.06 -0.41
N ASN A 84 19.44 23.11 -0.11
CA ASN A 84 20.52 22.73 -1.01
C ASN A 84 19.96 21.83 -2.13
N SER A 85 20.12 22.23 -3.39
CA SER A 85 19.67 21.45 -4.55
C SER A 85 20.43 20.12 -4.69
N GLN A 86 21.68 20.04 -4.25
CA GLN A 86 22.47 18.80 -4.30
C GLN A 86 21.89 17.74 -3.38
N ASN A 87 21.46 18.12 -2.17
CA ASN A 87 20.81 17.20 -1.24
C ASN A 87 19.47 16.69 -1.79
N GLN A 88 18.72 17.59 -2.44
CA GLN A 88 17.45 17.24 -3.07
C GLN A 88 17.67 16.26 -4.24
N ARG A 89 18.69 16.49 -5.07
CA ARG A 89 19.07 15.56 -6.15
C ARG A 89 19.50 14.21 -5.59
N GLN A 90 20.38 14.19 -4.58
CA GLN A 90 20.84 12.94 -3.97
C GLN A 90 19.66 12.09 -3.46
N PHE A 91 18.67 12.71 -2.83
CA PHE A 91 17.44 12.01 -2.42
C PHE A 91 16.73 11.33 -3.61
N PHE A 92 16.62 12.01 -4.74
CA PHE A 92 15.98 11.43 -5.93
C PHE A 92 16.87 10.38 -6.61
N ASP A 93 18.19 10.48 -6.53
CA ASP A 93 19.13 9.46 -7.00
C ASP A 93 19.02 8.17 -6.17
N ASP A 94 18.94 8.31 -4.84
CA ASP A 94 18.73 7.20 -3.91
C ASP A 94 17.35 6.56 -4.13
N PHE A 95 16.32 7.40 -4.33
CA PHE A 95 14.97 6.95 -4.66
C PHE A 95 14.95 6.18 -5.99
N ALA A 96 15.62 6.71 -7.02
CA ALA A 96 15.70 6.07 -8.33
C ALA A 96 16.40 4.71 -8.24
N SER A 97 17.52 4.65 -7.52
CA SER A 97 18.27 3.42 -7.27
C SER A 97 17.42 2.38 -6.53
N LYS A 98 16.70 2.81 -5.48
CA LYS A 98 15.84 1.93 -4.67
C LYS A 98 14.67 1.34 -5.47
N TYR A 99 14.14 2.09 -6.43
CA TYR A 99 12.96 1.69 -7.21
C TYR A 99 13.30 1.25 -8.64
N ASN A 100 14.58 1.04 -8.96
CA ASN A 100 15.07 0.66 -10.29
C ASN A 100 14.55 1.57 -11.41
N ILE A 101 14.54 2.88 -11.15
CA ILE A 101 14.14 3.90 -12.11
C ILE A 101 15.36 4.23 -12.96
N THR A 102 15.34 3.82 -14.22
CA THR A 102 16.50 3.94 -15.13
C THR A 102 16.26 4.94 -16.25
N THR A 103 14.99 5.23 -16.55
CA THR A 103 14.59 6.12 -17.63
C THR A 103 13.69 7.26 -17.13
N THR A 104 13.56 8.32 -17.93
CA THR A 104 12.62 9.42 -17.64
C THR A 104 11.16 8.94 -17.60
N SER A 105 10.81 7.89 -18.37
CA SER A 105 9.47 7.29 -18.39
C SER A 105 9.16 6.47 -17.12
N ASP A 106 10.16 5.87 -16.47
CA ASP A 106 9.94 5.11 -15.24
C ASP A 106 9.40 6.01 -14.11
N TRP A 107 9.78 7.29 -14.11
CA TRP A 107 9.26 8.30 -13.20
C TRP A 107 7.75 8.54 -13.33
N GLU A 108 7.09 8.14 -14.43
CA GLU A 108 5.64 8.26 -14.59
C GLU A 108 4.86 7.35 -13.63
N THR A 109 5.46 6.24 -13.22
CA THR A 109 4.87 5.31 -12.24
C THR A 109 5.00 5.84 -10.79
N VAL A 110 5.83 6.87 -10.59
CA VAL A 110 6.13 7.41 -9.27
C VAL A 110 5.05 8.41 -8.85
N THR A 111 4.30 8.04 -7.82
CA THR A 111 3.28 8.92 -7.25
C THR A 111 3.88 9.88 -6.22
N TYR A 112 3.24 11.05 -6.06
CA TYR A 112 3.52 11.99 -4.97
C TYR A 112 3.55 11.28 -3.60
N ARG A 113 2.61 10.37 -3.38
CA ARG A 113 2.50 9.61 -2.13
C ARG A 113 3.74 8.75 -1.88
N LYS A 114 4.24 8.05 -2.90
CA LYS A 114 5.44 7.21 -2.81
C LYS A 114 6.66 8.02 -2.36
N ILE A 115 6.84 9.21 -2.91
CA ILE A 115 7.93 10.12 -2.51
C ILE A 115 7.76 10.64 -1.07
N VAL A 116 6.52 10.94 -0.66
CA VAL A 116 6.22 11.36 0.72
C VAL A 116 6.49 10.25 1.73
N GLU A 117 6.14 9.00 1.40
CA GLU A 117 6.38 7.83 2.25
C GLU A 117 7.89 7.59 2.45
N GLU A 118 8.73 7.96 1.47
CA GLU A 118 10.19 7.96 1.55
C GLU A 118 10.80 9.21 2.19
N GLY A 119 9.99 10.13 2.72
CA GLY A 119 10.49 11.32 3.43
C GLY A 119 10.72 12.56 2.56
N GLY A 120 10.43 12.49 1.25
CA GLY A 120 10.58 13.61 0.30
C GLY A 120 9.56 14.74 0.46
N ARG A 121 8.67 14.68 1.46
CA ARG A 121 7.60 15.68 1.67
C ARG A 121 8.11 17.11 1.74
N SER A 122 9.23 17.31 2.43
CA SER A 122 9.83 18.64 2.60
C SER A 122 10.44 19.19 1.31
N ILE A 123 11.00 18.31 0.47
CA ILE A 123 11.51 18.67 -0.87
C ILE A 123 10.35 19.14 -1.74
N LEU A 124 9.27 18.35 -1.79
CA LEU A 124 8.12 18.62 -2.65
C LEU A 124 7.36 19.91 -2.30
N LYS A 125 7.58 20.50 -1.12
CA LYS A 125 7.02 21.83 -0.78
C LYS A 125 7.63 22.97 -1.58
N ASN A 126 8.84 22.79 -2.09
CA ASN A 126 9.56 23.81 -2.85
C ASN A 126 9.16 23.83 -4.34
N TYR A 127 8.32 22.90 -4.78
CA TYR A 127 7.99 22.68 -6.18
C TYR A 127 6.47 22.55 -6.38
N SER A 128 5.98 22.95 -7.56
CA SER A 128 4.55 22.87 -7.89
C SER A 128 4.07 21.43 -8.15
N SER A 129 5.00 20.54 -8.49
CA SER A 129 4.76 19.12 -8.77
C SER A 129 6.05 18.28 -8.64
N VAL A 130 5.90 16.96 -8.59
CA VAL A 130 7.03 16.01 -8.67
C VAL A 130 7.85 16.27 -9.93
N ARG A 131 7.18 16.46 -11.08
CA ARG A 131 7.86 16.75 -12.34
C ARG A 131 8.67 18.04 -12.28
N SER A 132 8.12 19.12 -11.74
CA SER A 132 8.89 20.37 -11.64
C SER A 132 10.11 20.21 -10.74
N ALA A 133 10.04 19.36 -9.71
CA ALA A 133 11.21 19.01 -8.91
C ALA A 133 12.24 18.26 -9.76
N LEU A 134 11.82 17.24 -10.50
CA LEU A 134 12.70 16.45 -11.36
C LEU A 134 13.32 17.29 -12.50
N GLN A 135 12.57 18.17 -13.16
CA GLN A 135 13.09 19.08 -14.19
C GLN A 135 14.12 20.07 -13.63
N ALA A 136 13.86 20.60 -12.44
CA ALA A 136 14.78 21.52 -11.78
C ALA A 136 16.05 20.82 -11.28
N LEU A 137 15.91 19.57 -10.81
CA LEU A 137 17.02 18.81 -10.26
C LEU A 137 17.85 18.14 -11.34
N TYR A 138 17.24 17.64 -12.43
CA TYR A 138 17.85 16.93 -13.56
C TYR A 138 17.69 17.69 -14.89
N PRO A 139 18.26 18.91 -15.03
CA PRO A 139 18.14 19.70 -16.26
C PRO A 139 18.82 19.05 -17.48
N GLU A 140 19.75 18.12 -17.25
CA GLU A 140 20.45 17.35 -18.28
C GLU A 140 19.60 16.26 -18.94
N LEU A 141 18.52 15.83 -18.28
CA LEU A 141 17.64 14.80 -18.82
C LEU A 141 16.61 15.43 -19.75
N ASN A 142 16.36 14.78 -20.88
CA ASN A 142 15.30 15.22 -21.79
C ASN A 142 13.92 14.86 -21.22
N TRP A 143 13.29 15.85 -20.60
CA TRP A 143 11.93 15.73 -20.07
C TRP A 143 10.85 15.96 -21.14
N ASP A 144 11.21 16.43 -22.35
CA ASP A 144 10.29 16.86 -23.43
C ASP A 144 9.86 15.73 -24.38
N ASN A 145 10.20 14.46 -24.08
CA ASN A 145 9.59 13.32 -24.76
C ASN A 145 8.12 13.15 -24.32
N ASP A 146 7.24 13.94 -24.95
CA ASP A 146 5.83 13.77 -25.34
C ASP A 146 4.87 12.84 -24.56
N THR A 147 5.05 12.65 -23.25
CA THR A 147 4.04 11.98 -22.41
C THR A 147 3.48 12.79 -21.28
N VAL A 148 3.90 14.04 -21.15
CA VAL A 148 3.97 14.59 -19.83
C VAL A 148 2.87 15.59 -19.49
N THR A 149 1.81 15.02 -18.94
CA THR A 149 1.03 15.67 -17.90
C THR A 149 1.08 14.81 -16.65
N THR A 150 1.22 15.41 -15.46
CA THR A 150 0.99 14.74 -14.16
C THR A 150 -0.44 14.21 -14.00
N LYS A 151 -1.32 14.54 -14.95
CA LYS A 151 -2.50 13.75 -15.26
C LYS A 151 -2.06 12.63 -16.19
N VAL A 152 -2.13 11.40 -15.68
CA VAL A 152 -2.28 10.19 -16.50
C VAL A 152 -3.03 10.57 -17.78
N LYS A 153 -2.40 10.40 -18.96
CA LYS A 153 -2.94 10.90 -20.25
C LYS A 153 -4.43 10.61 -20.33
N ARG A 154 -5.22 11.54 -20.88
CA ARG A 154 -6.66 11.29 -21.12
C ARG A 154 -6.75 9.97 -21.88
N ASN A 155 -7.43 8.98 -21.31
CA ASN A 155 -7.57 7.60 -21.81
C ASN A 155 -6.41 6.60 -21.55
N TYR A 156 -5.35 6.94 -20.82
CA TYR A 156 -4.29 5.96 -20.48
C TYR A 156 -4.86 4.71 -19.79
N TRP A 157 -5.78 4.90 -18.84
CA TRP A 157 -6.44 3.79 -18.17
C TRP A 157 -7.52 3.11 -19.03
N ARG A 158 -7.87 3.63 -20.21
CA ARG A 158 -8.70 2.91 -21.18
C ARG A 158 -7.91 1.84 -21.93
N ASN A 159 -6.58 1.92 -21.93
CA ASN A 159 -5.73 0.89 -22.52
C ASN A 159 -5.59 -0.29 -21.55
N ILE A 160 -6.11 -1.46 -21.95
CA ILE A 160 -6.05 -2.71 -21.18
C ILE A 160 -4.61 -3.11 -20.81
N SER A 161 -3.63 -2.87 -21.69
CA SER A 161 -2.22 -3.20 -21.42
C SER A 161 -1.67 -2.42 -20.23
N ASN A 162 -2.08 -1.16 -20.07
CA ASN A 162 -1.67 -0.33 -18.93
C ASN A 162 -2.34 -0.79 -17.63
N GLN A 163 -3.59 -1.24 -17.70
CA GLN A 163 -4.28 -1.82 -16.55
C GLN A 163 -3.64 -3.14 -16.14
N ARG A 164 -3.26 -3.98 -17.11
CA ARG A 164 -2.54 -5.24 -16.89
C ARG A 164 -1.22 -5.01 -16.18
N ARG A 165 -0.38 -4.10 -16.68
CA ARG A 165 0.88 -3.74 -16.03
C ARG A 165 0.68 -3.32 -14.57
N PHE A 166 -0.35 -2.51 -14.30
CA PHE A 166 -0.69 -2.10 -12.94
C PHE A 166 -1.05 -3.31 -12.05
N PHE A 167 -1.89 -4.23 -12.51
CA PHE A 167 -2.24 -5.42 -11.72
C PHE A 167 -1.09 -6.42 -11.59
N ASP A 168 -0.19 -6.50 -12.55
CA ASP A 168 1.03 -7.31 -12.46
C ASP A 168 1.99 -6.74 -11.39
N GLU A 169 2.12 -5.41 -11.28
CA GLU A 169 2.87 -4.78 -10.18
C GLU A 169 2.24 -5.08 -8.81
N ILE A 170 0.91 -5.06 -8.72
CA ILE A 170 0.19 -5.44 -7.51
C ILE A 170 0.42 -6.92 -7.17
N SER A 171 0.40 -7.80 -8.17
CA SER A 171 0.60 -9.23 -7.93
C SER A 171 1.98 -9.51 -7.35
N LEU A 172 3.02 -8.88 -7.90
CA LEU A 172 4.39 -8.95 -7.36
C LEU A 172 4.47 -8.37 -5.95
N LYS A 173 3.91 -7.17 -5.72
CA LYS A 173 4.00 -6.45 -4.44
C LYS A 173 3.31 -7.20 -3.29
N TYR A 174 2.18 -7.83 -3.57
CA TYR A 174 1.39 -8.55 -2.57
C TYR A 174 1.60 -10.07 -2.62
N ASN A 175 2.62 -10.54 -3.36
CA ASN A 175 2.97 -11.95 -3.51
C ASN A 175 1.75 -12.82 -3.89
N ILE A 176 0.96 -12.32 -4.85
CA ILE A 176 -0.18 -13.03 -5.45
C ILE A 176 0.41 -13.99 -6.47
N ARG A 177 0.38 -15.29 -6.16
CA ARG A 177 0.97 -16.33 -7.01
C ARG A 177 -0.09 -17.07 -7.81
N VAL A 178 -1.29 -17.19 -7.25
CA VAL A 178 -2.43 -17.83 -7.88
C VAL A 178 -3.64 -16.90 -7.86
N PHE A 179 -4.59 -17.11 -8.77
CA PHE A 179 -5.74 -16.19 -8.91
C PHE A 179 -6.60 -16.09 -7.65
N SER A 180 -6.70 -17.17 -6.86
CA SER A 180 -7.38 -17.16 -5.56
C SER A 180 -6.76 -16.18 -4.54
N ASP A 181 -5.46 -15.88 -4.68
CA ASP A 181 -4.77 -14.93 -3.79
C ASP A 181 -5.28 -13.50 -3.99
N TRP A 182 -5.92 -13.17 -5.12
CA TRP A 182 -6.57 -11.86 -5.31
C TRP A 182 -7.69 -11.61 -4.30
N SER A 183 -8.23 -12.64 -3.66
CA SER A 183 -9.18 -12.50 -2.55
C SER A 183 -8.63 -11.72 -1.35
N GLN A 184 -7.30 -11.64 -1.19
CA GLN A 184 -6.63 -10.86 -0.16
C GLN A 184 -6.48 -9.36 -0.52
N VAL A 185 -6.65 -9.01 -1.79
CA VAL A 185 -6.55 -7.64 -2.28
C VAL A 185 -7.92 -7.00 -2.22
N THR A 186 -8.01 -5.89 -1.50
CA THR A 186 -9.27 -5.16 -1.33
C THR A 186 -9.36 -3.95 -2.24
N TYR A 187 -10.57 -3.44 -2.44
CA TYR A 187 -10.79 -2.15 -3.10
C TYR A 187 -9.89 -1.02 -2.52
N SER A 188 -9.74 -0.96 -1.19
CA SER A 188 -8.91 0.07 -0.55
C SER A 188 -7.42 -0.13 -0.81
N THR A 189 -6.96 -1.39 -0.95
CA THR A 189 -5.60 -1.72 -1.40
C THR A 189 -5.34 -1.10 -2.78
N ILE A 190 -6.22 -1.32 -3.74
CA ILE A 190 -6.05 -0.79 -5.11
C ILE A 190 -6.09 0.74 -5.13
N VAL A 191 -6.98 1.37 -4.35
CA VAL A 191 -7.01 2.84 -4.21
C VAL A 191 -5.71 3.37 -3.61
N LYS A 192 -5.17 2.71 -2.57
CA LYS A 192 -3.91 3.09 -1.93
C LYS A 192 -2.75 3.12 -2.93
N GLU A 193 -2.76 2.17 -3.86
CA GLU A 193 -1.74 2.00 -4.89
C GLU A 193 -1.99 2.86 -6.15
N GLY A 194 -3.04 3.70 -6.16
CA GLY A 194 -3.29 4.65 -7.26
C GLY A 194 -4.23 4.15 -8.36
N GLY A 195 -4.84 2.96 -8.19
CA GLY A 195 -5.76 2.35 -9.16
C GLY A 195 -7.17 2.94 -9.19
N THR A 196 -7.42 4.06 -8.51
CA THR A 196 -8.76 4.70 -8.42
C THR A 196 -9.40 4.94 -9.79
N SER A 197 -8.61 5.33 -10.80
CA SER A 197 -9.12 5.59 -12.16
C SER A 197 -9.44 4.31 -12.93
N ILE A 198 -8.77 3.19 -12.63
CA ILE A 198 -9.13 1.87 -13.17
C ILE A 198 -10.46 1.44 -12.56
N LEU A 199 -10.58 1.51 -11.23
CA LEU A 199 -11.78 1.07 -10.51
C LEU A 199 -13.04 1.84 -10.92
N LYS A 200 -12.94 3.09 -11.37
CA LYS A 200 -14.09 3.85 -11.90
C LYS A 200 -14.60 3.34 -13.26
N GLN A 201 -13.81 2.58 -14.00
CA GLN A 201 -14.20 2.02 -15.30
C GLN A 201 -14.95 0.70 -15.18
N TYR A 202 -14.88 0.06 -14.01
CA TYR A 202 -15.45 -1.26 -13.79
C TYR A 202 -16.47 -1.25 -12.65
N PRO A 203 -17.53 -2.07 -12.72
CA PRO A 203 -18.48 -2.22 -11.62
C PRO A 203 -17.85 -2.77 -10.33
N SER A 204 -16.72 -3.48 -10.44
CA SER A 204 -16.00 -4.10 -9.32
C SER A 204 -14.52 -4.32 -9.64
N LEU A 205 -13.74 -4.64 -8.61
CA LEU A 205 -12.36 -5.11 -8.76
C LEU A 205 -12.31 -6.41 -9.57
N LEU A 206 -13.22 -7.36 -9.29
CA LEU A 206 -13.30 -8.62 -10.03
C LEU A 206 -13.52 -8.39 -11.53
N SER A 207 -14.43 -7.50 -11.91
CA SER A 207 -14.69 -7.18 -13.33
C SER A 207 -13.48 -6.53 -14.01
N ALA A 208 -12.72 -5.72 -13.28
CA ALA A 208 -11.45 -5.19 -13.79
C ALA A 208 -10.44 -6.32 -14.04
N LEU A 209 -10.32 -7.25 -13.10
CA LEU A 209 -9.39 -8.37 -13.19
C LEU A 209 -9.78 -9.39 -14.28
N GLU A 210 -11.07 -9.70 -14.46
CA GLU A 210 -11.59 -10.51 -15.57
C GLU A 210 -11.27 -9.89 -16.92
N THR A 211 -11.45 -8.58 -17.05
CA THR A 211 -11.14 -7.86 -18.28
C THR A 211 -9.64 -7.87 -18.57
N VAL A 212 -8.82 -7.71 -17.54
CA VAL A 212 -7.37 -7.65 -17.66
C VAL A 212 -6.76 -9.03 -17.93
N TYR A 213 -7.29 -10.08 -17.28
CA TYR A 213 -6.87 -11.47 -17.39
C TYR A 213 -8.02 -12.36 -17.91
N PRO A 214 -8.37 -12.25 -19.21
CA PRO A 214 -9.53 -12.95 -19.78
C PRO A 214 -9.33 -14.47 -19.89
N ASP A 215 -8.08 -14.92 -20.00
CA ASP A 215 -7.74 -16.36 -20.09
C ASP A 215 -7.73 -17.06 -18.73
N SER A 216 -7.97 -16.32 -17.65
CA SER A 216 -7.93 -16.85 -16.28
C SER A 216 -9.29 -17.38 -15.86
N LYS A 217 -9.30 -18.54 -15.21
CA LYS A 217 -10.51 -19.08 -14.58
C LYS A 217 -10.75 -18.38 -13.24
N TRP A 218 -11.66 -17.40 -13.26
CA TRP A 218 -12.10 -16.69 -12.06
C TRP A 218 -13.13 -17.52 -11.30
N ASP A 219 -12.74 -18.11 -10.18
CA ASP A 219 -13.71 -18.67 -9.23
C ASP A 219 -14.30 -17.52 -8.40
N ILE A 220 -15.45 -17.02 -8.88
CA ILE A 220 -16.15 -15.87 -8.30
C ILE A 220 -16.57 -16.16 -6.85
N THR A 221 -16.83 -17.43 -6.52
CA THR A 221 -17.25 -17.86 -5.18
C THR A 221 -16.10 -17.90 -4.17
N ALA A 222 -14.87 -18.16 -4.64
CA ALA A 222 -13.66 -18.08 -3.81
C ALA A 222 -13.28 -16.63 -3.46
N THR A 223 -13.76 -15.63 -4.21
CA THR A 223 -13.47 -14.22 -3.91
C THR A 223 -14.46 -13.67 -2.88
N ARG A 224 -13.97 -13.29 -1.69
CA ARG A 224 -14.77 -12.65 -0.61
C ARG A 224 -15.47 -11.34 -1.02
N GLN A 225 -15.24 -10.81 -2.22
CA GLN A 225 -15.70 -9.51 -2.68
C GLN A 225 -16.38 -9.59 -4.04
N VAL A 226 -17.60 -10.12 -4.06
CA VAL A 226 -18.46 -10.02 -5.25
C VAL A 226 -18.87 -8.56 -5.53
N PRO A 227 -19.14 -8.20 -6.81
CA PRO A 227 -19.60 -6.86 -7.18
C PRO A 227 -20.81 -6.35 -6.37
N ARG A 228 -20.93 -5.03 -6.22
CA ARG A 228 -22.14 -4.42 -5.63
C ARG A 228 -23.35 -4.79 -6.49
N ASN A 229 -24.41 -5.30 -5.85
CA ASN A 229 -25.62 -5.86 -6.50
C ASN A 229 -25.43 -7.20 -7.22
N TYR A 230 -24.26 -7.86 -7.17
CA TYR A 230 -24.06 -9.18 -7.80
C TYR A 230 -25.11 -10.20 -7.34
N TRP A 231 -25.32 -10.26 -6.01
CA TRP A 231 -26.35 -11.10 -5.39
C TRP A 231 -27.77 -10.55 -5.48
N LYS A 232 -28.02 -9.45 -6.21
CA LYS A 232 -29.40 -9.08 -6.56
C LYS A 232 -29.90 -9.82 -7.80
N ASN A 233 -29.01 -10.36 -8.62
CA ASN A 233 -29.37 -11.16 -9.77
C ASN A 233 -29.66 -12.60 -9.33
N SER A 234 -30.89 -13.09 -9.51
CA SER A 234 -31.30 -14.45 -9.16
C SER A 234 -30.53 -15.53 -9.92
N GLN A 235 -30.09 -15.26 -11.16
CA GLN A 235 -29.28 -16.19 -11.94
C GLN A 235 -27.91 -16.44 -11.29
N ASN A 236 -27.28 -15.38 -10.75
CA ASN A 236 -26.01 -15.52 -10.05
C ASN A 236 -26.17 -16.30 -8.74
N GLN A 237 -27.28 -16.05 -8.02
CA GLN A 237 -27.59 -16.80 -6.81
C GLN A 237 -27.84 -18.28 -7.11
N ARG A 238 -28.55 -18.58 -8.20
CA ARG A 238 -28.78 -19.95 -8.67
C ARG A 238 -27.48 -20.65 -9.04
N GLN A 239 -26.63 -19.98 -9.83
CA GLN A 239 -25.32 -20.53 -10.21
C GLN A 239 -24.48 -20.90 -8.97
N PHE A 240 -24.49 -20.06 -7.93
CA PHE A 240 -23.81 -20.39 -6.68
C PHE A 240 -24.31 -21.69 -6.05
N PHE A 241 -25.64 -21.91 -6.00
CA PHE A 241 -26.20 -23.14 -5.45
C PHE A 241 -25.99 -24.35 -6.38
N ASP A 242 -25.93 -24.16 -7.70
CA ASP A 242 -25.58 -25.20 -8.67
C ASP A 242 -24.11 -25.65 -8.50
N ASP A 243 -23.20 -24.70 -8.32
CA ASP A 243 -21.78 -24.96 -8.04
C ASP A 243 -21.60 -25.64 -6.67
N PHE A 244 -22.36 -25.18 -5.67
CA PHE A 244 -22.38 -25.78 -4.33
C PHE A 244 -22.90 -27.23 -4.39
N ALA A 245 -23.99 -27.47 -5.12
CA ALA A 245 -24.55 -28.80 -5.30
C ALA A 245 -23.56 -29.75 -5.97
N SER A 246 -22.92 -29.28 -7.04
CA SER A 246 -21.87 -30.01 -7.75
C SER A 246 -20.68 -30.34 -6.84
N LYS A 247 -20.23 -29.37 -6.03
CA LYS A 247 -19.08 -29.54 -5.12
C LYS A 247 -19.35 -30.55 -4.00
N TYR A 248 -20.58 -30.64 -3.52
CA TYR A 248 -20.96 -31.52 -2.40
C TYR A 248 -21.76 -32.75 -2.83
N ASN A 249 -21.83 -33.05 -4.13
CA ASN A 249 -22.59 -34.17 -4.70
C ASN A 249 -24.05 -34.20 -4.25
N ILE A 250 -24.69 -33.04 -4.21
CA ILE A 250 -26.11 -32.89 -3.88
C ILE A 250 -26.89 -33.12 -5.18
N THR A 251 -27.68 -34.20 -5.21
CA THR A 251 -28.36 -34.66 -6.43
C THR A 251 -29.88 -34.66 -6.30
N THR A 252 -30.39 -34.68 -5.07
CA THR A 252 -31.82 -34.72 -4.75
C THR A 252 -32.23 -33.55 -3.85
N THR A 253 -33.53 -33.31 -3.72
CA THR A 253 -34.11 -32.34 -2.78
C THR A 253 -33.81 -32.71 -1.32
N SER A 254 -33.85 -33.99 -0.97
CA SER A 254 -33.49 -34.49 0.37
C SER A 254 -32.02 -34.25 0.73
N ASP A 255 -31.09 -34.33 -0.23
CA ASP A 255 -29.66 -34.06 0.02
C ASP A 255 -29.43 -32.64 0.58
N TRP A 256 -30.28 -31.67 0.20
CA TRP A 256 -30.22 -30.30 0.71
C TRP A 256 -30.56 -30.18 2.20
N GLU A 257 -31.28 -31.14 2.79
CA GLU A 257 -31.59 -31.14 4.23
C GLU A 257 -30.35 -31.31 5.10
N THR A 258 -29.31 -31.95 4.54
CA THR A 258 -28.01 -32.12 5.19
C THR A 258 -27.15 -30.84 5.16
N VAL A 259 -27.56 -29.83 4.37
CA VAL A 259 -26.81 -28.60 4.18
C VAL A 259 -27.17 -27.58 5.24
N THR A 260 -26.21 -27.27 6.10
CA THR A 260 -26.41 -26.25 7.14
C THR A 260 -26.17 -24.84 6.61
N TYR A 261 -26.83 -23.86 7.23
CA TYR A 261 -26.57 -22.43 7.03
C TYR A 261 -25.06 -22.11 7.12
N ARG A 262 -24.38 -22.71 8.10
CA ARG A 262 -22.95 -22.49 8.34
C ARG A 262 -22.10 -22.93 7.14
N LYS A 263 -22.39 -24.09 6.55
CA LYS A 263 -21.68 -24.62 5.39
C LYS A 263 -21.80 -23.69 4.18
N ILE A 264 -22.99 -23.12 3.95
CA ILE A 264 -23.21 -22.14 2.87
C ILE A 264 -22.46 -20.82 3.14
N VAL A 265 -22.40 -20.37 4.40
CA VAL A 265 -21.66 -19.16 4.78
C VAL A 265 -20.16 -19.33 4.61
N GLU A 266 -19.61 -20.49 4.97
CA GLU A 266 -18.19 -20.83 4.79
C GLU A 266 -17.78 -20.81 3.32
N GLU A 267 -18.70 -21.16 2.42
CA GLU A 267 -18.54 -21.11 0.96
C GLU A 267 -18.89 -19.74 0.35
N GLY A 268 -19.15 -18.71 1.16
CA GLY A 268 -19.35 -17.33 0.66
C GLY A 268 -20.81 -16.95 0.37
N GLY A 269 -21.78 -17.84 0.60
CA GLY A 269 -23.21 -17.62 0.36
C GLY A 269 -23.90 -16.70 1.38
N ARG A 270 -23.18 -16.16 2.38
CA ARG A 270 -23.74 -15.30 3.44
C ARG A 270 -24.57 -14.15 2.91
N SER A 271 -24.13 -13.52 1.82
CA SER A 271 -24.81 -12.36 1.24
C SER A 271 -26.07 -12.74 0.45
N ILE A 272 -26.15 -13.97 -0.08
CA ILE A 272 -27.35 -14.52 -0.72
C ILE A 272 -28.42 -14.74 0.35
N LEU A 273 -28.05 -15.42 1.43
CA LEU A 273 -28.96 -15.79 2.52
C LEU A 273 -29.56 -14.60 3.28
N LYS A 274 -28.98 -13.39 3.17
CA LYS A 274 -29.58 -12.16 3.72
C LYS A 274 -30.87 -11.74 3.02
N ASN A 275 -31.07 -12.18 1.78
CA ASN A 275 -32.26 -11.84 1.00
C ASN A 275 -33.44 -12.79 1.27
N TYR A 276 -33.23 -13.82 2.09
CA TYR A 276 -34.19 -14.90 2.34
C TYR A 276 -34.38 -15.13 3.84
N SER A 277 -35.55 -15.64 4.21
CA SER A 277 -35.88 -15.97 5.61
C SER A 277 -35.16 -17.22 6.11
N SER A 278 -34.76 -18.13 5.22
CA SER A 278 -34.06 -19.37 5.54
C SER A 278 -33.33 -19.90 4.30
N VAL A 279 -32.48 -20.93 4.49
CA VAL A 279 -31.87 -21.67 3.37
C VAL A 279 -32.95 -22.30 2.50
N ARG A 280 -33.98 -22.90 3.12
CA ARG A 280 -35.12 -23.50 2.41
C ARG A 280 -35.87 -22.48 1.56
N SER A 281 -36.11 -21.27 2.06
CA SER A 281 -36.80 -20.24 1.26
C SER A 281 -35.93 -19.68 0.13
N ALA A 282 -34.61 -19.66 0.29
CA ALA A 282 -33.69 -19.37 -0.82
C ALA A 282 -33.77 -20.44 -1.92
N LEU A 283 -33.73 -21.72 -1.52
CA LEU A 283 -33.79 -22.84 -2.45
C LEU A 283 -35.15 -22.91 -3.19
N GLN A 284 -36.27 -22.78 -2.47
CA GLN A 284 -37.61 -22.73 -3.09
C GLN A 284 -37.76 -21.57 -4.10
N ALA A 285 -37.14 -20.42 -3.82
CA ALA A 285 -37.20 -19.28 -4.72
C ALA A 285 -36.31 -19.44 -5.97
N LEU A 286 -35.18 -20.13 -5.85
CA LEU A 286 -34.19 -20.30 -6.93
C LEU A 286 -34.43 -21.55 -7.78
N TYR A 287 -35.08 -22.55 -7.21
CA TYR A 287 -35.47 -23.81 -7.85
C TYR A 287 -36.99 -24.04 -7.75
N PRO A 288 -37.82 -23.15 -8.33
CA PRO A 288 -39.27 -23.29 -8.28
C PRO A 288 -39.78 -24.53 -9.04
N GLU A 289 -38.95 -25.11 -9.91
CA GLU A 289 -39.26 -26.32 -10.66
C GLU A 289 -39.09 -27.61 -9.85
N LEU A 290 -38.40 -27.56 -8.72
CA LEU A 290 -38.21 -28.72 -7.84
C LEU A 290 -39.35 -28.83 -6.83
N ASN A 291 -39.78 -30.06 -6.55
CA ASN A 291 -40.80 -30.31 -5.54
C ASN A 291 -40.16 -30.39 -4.15
N TRP A 292 -40.32 -29.33 -3.37
CA TRP A 292 -39.73 -29.20 -2.03
C TRP A 292 -40.60 -29.79 -0.90
N ASP A 293 -41.79 -30.32 -1.21
CA ASP A 293 -42.77 -30.78 -0.22
C ASP A 293 -42.94 -32.31 -0.18
N ASN A 294 -42.27 -33.05 -1.08
CA ASN A 294 -42.34 -34.50 -1.14
C ASN A 294 -40.99 -35.14 -0.81
N ASP A 295 -40.66 -35.30 0.46
CA ASP A 295 -39.68 -36.30 0.95
C ASP A 295 -39.96 -36.62 2.44
N THR A 296 -41.23 -36.86 2.79
CA THR A 296 -41.56 -37.65 3.99
C THR A 296 -41.81 -39.09 3.57
N VAL A 297 -40.78 -39.92 3.66
CA VAL A 297 -40.90 -41.38 3.77
C VAL A 297 -40.14 -41.82 5.00
#